data_AF-A0AAD7P7J7-F1
#
_entry.id   AF-A0AAD7P7J7-F1
#
_cell.length_a   1.000
_cell.length_b   1.000
_cell.length_c   1.000
_cell.angle_alpha   90.00
_cell.angle_beta   90.00
_cell.angle_gamma   90.00
#
_symmetry.space_group_name_H-M   'P 1'
#
loop_
_entity.id
_entity.type
_entity.pdbx_description
1 polymer ?
#
loop_
_entity_poly.entity_id
_entity_poly.type
_entity_poly.pdbx_seq_one_letter_code
_entity_poly.pdbx_strand_id
1 'polypeptide(L)'
;MARKHNDPEPTRYSSLILFLVCLISCGLVYAFLLAVLGTSYTSSVSKFESLALFEDDENGRLGGNFGGERKGCCDGIENLELWGAAVKWGSEFKFNSSEECCKACKSMCSGSDGPCLCDSWVFCGNRKACGSKFGECWLKKQKDGLAPDRHEVGQTVSWTSGLIFGKGEGIIGLETEYGTLHIKVANSIVQRAEVN
;
A
#
# COMPACT_ATOMS: atom_id res chain seq x y z
N MET A 1 54.38 -53.07 37.64
CA MET A 1 54.64 -51.99 36.65
C MET A 1 53.62 -52.12 35.54
N ALA A 2 52.57 -51.30 35.52
CA ALA A 2 51.61 -51.25 34.43
C ALA A 2 51.77 -49.91 33.71
N ARG A 3 52.10 -49.95 32.42
CA ARG A 3 52.11 -48.77 31.54
C ARG A 3 50.66 -48.46 31.16
N LYS A 4 50.20 -47.25 31.48
CA LYS A 4 48.92 -46.71 31.00
C LYS A 4 49.14 -46.16 29.59
N HIS A 5 48.51 -46.78 28.59
CA HIS A 5 48.45 -46.26 27.22
C HIS A 5 47.31 -45.23 27.15
N ASN A 6 47.62 -44.01 26.73
CA ASN A 6 46.62 -43.00 26.38
C ASN A 6 46.51 -43.00 24.86
N ASP A 7 45.42 -43.53 24.31
CA ASP A 7 45.12 -43.36 22.89
C ASP A 7 44.34 -42.05 22.68
N PRO A 8 44.69 -41.21 21.69
CA PRO A 8 43.93 -40.02 21.35
C PRO A 8 42.75 -40.42 20.45
N GLU A 9 41.53 -40.17 20.92
CA GLU A 9 40.25 -40.35 20.20
C GLU A 9 40.21 -39.56 18.87
N PRO A 10 40.46 -40.17 17.70
CA PRO A 10 40.58 -39.46 16.41
C PRO A 10 39.21 -39.01 15.88
N THR A 11 38.15 -39.71 16.29
CA THR A 11 36.79 -39.62 15.76
C THR A 11 36.06 -38.36 16.22
N ARG A 12 36.30 -37.92 17.47
CA ARG A 12 35.70 -36.70 18.03
C ARG A 12 36.25 -35.43 17.39
N TYR A 13 37.57 -35.37 17.14
CA TYR A 13 38.19 -34.21 16.51
C TYR A 13 37.83 -34.11 15.03
N SER A 14 37.75 -35.24 14.31
CA SER A 14 37.33 -35.26 12.90
C SER A 14 35.91 -34.72 12.72
N SER A 15 34.97 -35.10 13.59
CA SER A 15 33.58 -34.60 13.53
C SER A 15 33.47 -33.11 13.85
N LEU A 16 34.26 -32.61 14.80
CA LEU A 16 34.31 -31.19 15.13
C LEU A 16 34.91 -30.35 14.00
N ILE A 17 35.96 -30.85 13.34
CA ILE A 17 36.58 -30.19 12.20
C ILE A 17 35.59 -30.08 11.03
N LEU A 18 34.84 -31.15 10.73
CA LEU A 18 33.82 -31.12 9.67
C LEU A 18 32.71 -30.11 9.98
N PHE A 19 32.24 -30.05 11.23
CA PHE A 19 31.23 -29.08 11.64
C PHE A 19 31.73 -27.63 11.50
N LEU A 20 32.97 -27.36 11.90
CA LEU A 20 33.61 -26.05 11.75
C LEU A 20 33.78 -25.66 10.28
N VAL A 21 34.20 -26.59 9.43
CA VAL A 21 34.32 -26.35 7.98
C VAL A 21 32.96 -25.99 7.37
N CYS A 22 31.90 -26.71 7.74
CA CYS A 22 30.53 -26.41 7.28
C CYS A 22 30.05 -25.03 7.74
N LEU A 23 30.31 -24.65 8.99
CA LEU A 23 29.94 -23.32 9.50
C LEU A 23 30.67 -22.20 8.76
N ILE A 24 31.96 -22.38 8.51
CA ILE A 24 32.77 -21.40 7.77
C ILE A 24 32.28 -21.30 6.32
N SER A 25 32.00 -22.42 5.65
CA SER A 25 31.47 -22.39 4.28
C SER A 25 30.10 -21.72 4.20
N CYS A 26 29.20 -22.01 5.13
CA CYS A 26 27.88 -21.37 5.19
C CYS A 26 27.99 -19.87 5.48
N GLY A 27 28.91 -19.47 6.37
CA GLY A 27 29.18 -18.07 6.69
C GLY A 27 29.69 -17.28 5.48
N LEU A 28 30.60 -17.87 4.69
CA LEU A 28 31.12 -17.23 3.48
C LEU A 28 30.04 -17.08 2.40
N VAL A 29 29.19 -18.10 2.20
CA VAL A 29 28.05 -18.01 1.27
C VAL A 29 27.06 -16.95 1.73
N TYR A 30 26.73 -16.91 3.03
CA TYR A 30 25.83 -15.91 3.59
C TYR A 30 26.39 -14.49 3.45
N ALA A 31 27.69 -14.29 3.72
CA ALA A 31 28.36 -13.00 3.52
C ALA A 31 28.37 -12.58 2.04
N PHE A 32 28.55 -13.53 1.12
CA PHE A 32 28.51 -13.26 -0.31
C PHE A 32 27.10 -12.90 -0.79
N LEU A 33 26.07 -13.60 -0.32
CA LEU A 33 24.67 -13.25 -0.55
C LEU A 33 24.34 -11.87 0.03
N LEU A 34 24.79 -11.57 1.25
CA LEU A 34 24.64 -10.24 1.83
C LEU A 34 25.43 -9.16 1.08
N ALA A 35 26.57 -9.46 0.46
CA ALA A 35 27.29 -8.49 -0.35
C ALA A 35 26.58 -8.23 -1.69
N VAL A 36 26.00 -9.27 -2.30
CA VAL A 36 25.27 -9.17 -3.58
C VAL A 36 23.88 -8.54 -3.39
N LEU A 37 23.15 -8.89 -2.32
CA LEU A 37 21.83 -8.33 -1.99
C LEU A 37 21.92 -7.05 -1.14
N GLY A 38 22.98 -6.87 -0.35
CA GLY A 38 23.11 -5.78 0.61
C GLY A 38 23.59 -4.45 0.03
N THR A 39 24.05 -4.42 -1.23
CA THR A 39 24.12 -3.17 -2.02
C THR A 39 22.74 -2.49 -2.14
N SER A 40 21.65 -3.23 -1.93
CA SER A 40 20.28 -2.69 -1.86
C SER A 40 19.81 -2.39 -0.43
N TYR A 41 20.50 -2.88 0.61
CA TYR A 41 20.04 -2.82 2.01
C TYR A 41 20.76 -1.75 2.86
N THR A 42 22.03 -1.45 2.59
CA THR A 42 22.79 -0.47 3.39
C THR A 42 22.37 0.98 3.15
N SER A 43 21.61 1.26 2.09
CA SER A 43 21.01 2.57 1.84
C SER A 43 19.72 2.83 2.65
N SER A 44 19.08 1.79 3.21
CA SER A 44 17.74 1.92 3.84
C SER A 44 17.77 2.09 5.36
N VAL A 45 18.84 1.66 6.04
CA VAL A 45 18.90 1.65 7.51
C VAL A 45 19.13 3.05 8.11
N SER A 46 19.80 3.96 7.38
CA SER A 46 20.12 5.31 7.87
C SER A 46 18.92 6.28 7.92
N LYS A 47 17.72 5.85 7.53
CA LYS A 47 16.55 6.75 7.37
C LYS A 47 15.42 6.51 8.37
N PHE A 48 15.58 5.55 9.30
CA PHE A 48 14.52 5.18 10.24
C PHE A 48 14.43 6.07 11.50
N GLU A 49 15.32 7.06 11.65
CA GLU A 49 15.35 7.91 12.86
C GLU A 49 14.44 9.14 12.81
N SER A 50 13.54 9.26 11.83
CA SER A 50 12.64 10.42 11.69
C SER A 50 11.16 10.03 11.62
N LEU A 51 10.72 9.19 12.57
CA LEU A 51 9.30 8.98 12.86
C LEU A 51 8.95 9.68 14.18
N ALA A 52 8.94 11.01 14.16
CA ALA A 52 8.39 11.82 15.23
C ALA A 52 7.03 12.39 14.80
N LEU A 53 5.99 11.91 15.48
CA LEU A 53 4.72 12.55 15.80
C LEU A 53 4.35 13.82 15.01
N PHE A 54 3.23 13.77 14.27
CA PHE A 54 2.39 14.95 14.13
C PHE A 54 0.93 14.60 14.36
N GLU A 55 0.39 15.32 15.34
CA GLU A 55 -1.01 15.47 15.67
C GLU A 55 -1.76 16.08 14.48
N ASP A 56 -3.02 15.67 14.33
CA ASP A 56 -4.00 16.25 13.42
C ASP A 56 -4.21 17.72 13.84
N ASP A 57 -4.07 18.68 12.92
CA ASP A 57 -4.78 19.95 13.07
C ASP A 57 -5.33 20.44 11.74
N GLU A 58 -6.57 20.91 11.86
CA GLU A 58 -7.31 21.57 10.81
C GLU A 58 -6.67 22.91 10.45
N ASN A 59 -6.84 23.29 9.19
CA ASN A 59 -6.67 24.66 8.72
C ASN A 59 -5.23 25.16 8.48
N GLY A 60 -4.71 24.79 7.31
CA GLY A 60 -4.13 25.76 6.37
C GLY A 60 -2.89 26.56 6.79
N ARG A 61 -1.78 26.25 6.10
CA ARG A 61 -0.53 27.04 5.96
C ARG A 61 0.46 26.96 7.12
N LEU A 62 1.43 26.05 7.01
CA LEU A 62 2.83 26.37 7.24
C LEU A 62 3.73 25.46 6.39
N GLY A 63 4.58 26.07 5.57
CA GLY A 63 5.42 25.38 4.60
C GLY A 63 6.66 24.75 5.24
N GLY A 64 6.84 23.46 4.99
CA GLY A 64 8.13 22.78 5.03
C GLY A 64 8.62 22.56 3.60
N ASN A 65 9.67 23.28 3.21
CA ASN A 65 10.26 23.23 1.87
C ASN A 65 11.10 21.96 1.69
N PHE A 66 10.46 20.85 1.34
CA PHE A 66 11.12 19.67 0.77
C PHE A 66 10.45 19.34 -0.56
N GLY A 67 11.13 19.73 -1.64
CA GLY A 67 10.69 19.61 -3.03
C GLY A 67 10.68 18.17 -3.53
N GLY A 68 9.64 17.42 -3.16
CA GLY A 68 9.09 16.34 -3.94
C GLY A 68 7.59 16.61 -4.07
N GLU A 69 7.08 16.74 -5.29
CA GLU A 69 5.66 16.93 -5.54
C GLU A 69 4.84 15.92 -4.73
N ARG A 70 4.03 16.39 -3.78
CA ARG A 70 3.01 15.56 -3.15
C ARG A 70 2.06 15.15 -4.28
N LYS A 71 2.24 13.96 -4.83
CA LYS A 71 1.30 13.39 -5.78
C LYS A 71 -0.04 13.30 -5.04
N GLY A 72 -1.02 14.10 -5.45
CA GLY A 72 -2.29 14.23 -4.73
C GLY A 72 -3.02 12.88 -4.64
N CYS A 73 -3.72 12.65 -3.54
CA CYS A 73 -4.77 11.63 -3.49
C CYS A 73 -5.73 11.92 -4.65
N CYS A 74 -5.82 11.02 -5.65
CA CYS A 74 -6.73 10.97 -6.81
C CYS A 74 -6.08 10.51 -8.14
N ASP A 75 -4.94 9.82 -8.11
CA ASP A 75 -4.28 9.34 -9.33
C ASP A 75 -5.08 8.30 -10.14
N GLY A 76 -5.97 7.53 -9.48
CA GLY A 76 -6.71 6.43 -10.12
C GLY A 76 -5.80 5.35 -10.73
N ILE A 77 -6.43 4.31 -11.26
CA ILE A 77 -5.77 3.21 -11.98
C ILE A 77 -6.40 3.17 -13.37
N GLU A 78 -5.57 3.34 -14.39
CA GLU A 78 -5.99 3.24 -15.79
C GLU A 78 -6.35 1.81 -16.17
N ASN A 79 -7.23 1.68 -17.16
CA ASN A 79 -7.67 0.40 -17.73
C ASN A 79 -8.28 -0.56 -16.68
N LEU A 80 -9.03 0.03 -15.74
CA LEU A 80 -9.72 -0.67 -14.66
C LEU A 80 -11.15 -0.15 -14.53
N GLU A 81 -12.12 -1.06 -14.58
CA GLU A 81 -13.52 -0.75 -14.29
C GLU A 81 -13.96 -1.36 -12.95
N LEU A 82 -14.19 -0.49 -11.97
CA LEU A 82 -14.82 -0.85 -10.71
C LEU A 82 -16.34 -0.80 -10.85
N TRP A 83 -16.99 -1.93 -10.58
CA TRP A 83 -18.44 -2.06 -10.55
C TRP A 83 -19.01 -1.71 -9.20
N GLY A 84 -20.28 -1.30 -9.17
CA GLY A 84 -20.92 -0.85 -7.96
C GLY A 84 -22.20 -0.09 -8.27
N ALA A 85 -23.03 0.09 -7.24
CA ALA A 85 -24.28 0.83 -7.35
C ALA A 85 -23.96 2.30 -7.67
N ALA A 86 -24.56 2.84 -8.73
CA ALA A 86 -24.34 4.24 -9.09
C ALA A 86 -25.03 5.17 -8.09
N VAL A 87 -24.24 6.03 -7.45
CA VAL A 87 -24.76 7.15 -6.64
C VAL A 87 -24.86 8.43 -7.47
N LYS A 88 -24.07 8.53 -8.55
CA LYS A 88 -24.24 9.53 -9.61
C LYS A 88 -24.02 8.89 -10.97
N TRP A 89 -24.96 9.12 -11.88
CA TRP A 89 -24.94 8.60 -13.25
C TRP A 89 -24.02 9.43 -14.14
N GLY A 90 -23.05 8.79 -14.80
CA GLY A 90 -22.04 9.49 -15.60
C GLY A 90 -22.56 10.09 -16.91
N SER A 91 -23.70 9.62 -17.42
CA SER A 91 -24.34 10.19 -18.62
C SER A 91 -24.66 11.68 -18.47
N GLU A 92 -24.97 12.12 -17.25
CA GLU A 92 -25.29 13.51 -16.90
C GLU A 92 -24.21 14.18 -16.04
N PHE A 93 -23.17 13.43 -15.65
CA PHE A 93 -22.14 13.88 -14.73
C PHE A 93 -20.77 13.71 -15.39
N LYS A 94 -20.24 14.82 -15.92
CA LYS A 94 -19.03 14.82 -16.76
C LYS A 94 -17.97 15.76 -16.23
N PHE A 95 -16.72 15.36 -16.39
CA PHE A 95 -15.52 16.13 -16.03
C PHE A 95 -14.49 16.09 -17.13
N ASN A 96 -13.45 16.93 -16.99
CA ASN A 96 -12.35 16.98 -17.94
C ASN A 96 -11.15 16.12 -17.50
N SER A 97 -11.14 15.66 -16.24
CA SER A 97 -10.08 14.79 -15.72
C SER A 97 -10.60 13.75 -14.73
N SER A 98 -9.81 12.69 -14.55
CA SER A 98 -10.01 11.67 -13.51
C SER A 98 -9.90 12.26 -12.12
N GLU A 99 -9.01 13.24 -11.94
CA GLU A 99 -8.79 13.93 -10.67
C GLU A 99 -10.05 14.69 -10.21
N GLU A 100 -10.72 15.39 -11.12
CA GLU A 100 -12.00 16.08 -10.83
C GLU A 100 -13.10 15.08 -10.44
N CYS A 101 -13.20 13.95 -11.17
CA CYS A 101 -14.14 12.88 -10.87
C CYS A 101 -13.90 12.28 -9.48
N CYS A 102 -12.64 12.02 -9.14
CA CYS A 102 -12.22 11.53 -7.84
C CYS A 102 -12.53 12.52 -6.71
N LYS A 103 -12.21 13.80 -6.90
CA LYS A 103 -12.51 14.88 -5.94
C LYS A 103 -14.02 15.00 -5.71
N ALA A 104 -14.84 14.82 -6.74
CA ALA A 104 -16.29 14.78 -6.60
C ALA A 104 -16.75 13.61 -5.72
N CYS A 105 -16.23 12.39 -5.93
CA CYS A 105 -16.48 11.26 -5.04
C CYS A 105 -16.08 11.57 -3.60
N LYS A 106 -14.87 12.10 -3.40
CA LYS A 106 -14.33 12.47 -2.09
C LYS A 106 -15.18 13.51 -1.37
N SER A 107 -15.76 14.45 -2.09
CA SER A 107 -16.67 15.47 -1.51
C SER A 107 -17.99 14.89 -0.98
N MET A 108 -18.30 13.63 -1.29
CA MET A 108 -19.42 12.88 -0.72
C MET A 108 -19.03 12.09 0.55
N CYS A 109 -17.81 12.26 1.04
CA CYS A 109 -17.30 11.72 2.30
C CYS A 109 -17.23 12.81 3.39
N SER A 110 -18.32 13.55 3.54
CA SER A 110 -18.40 14.70 4.46
C SER A 110 -18.86 14.26 5.84
N GLY A 111 -17.97 13.66 6.63
CA GLY A 111 -18.27 13.34 8.02
C GLY A 111 -17.09 12.76 8.80
N SER A 112 -17.00 13.13 10.08
CA SER A 112 -16.22 12.44 11.12
C SER A 112 -16.83 11.08 11.48
N ASP A 113 -18.13 10.87 11.22
CA ASP A 113 -18.94 9.82 11.85
C ASP A 113 -19.79 9.01 10.85
N GLY A 114 -19.19 8.46 9.78
CA GLY A 114 -19.92 7.50 8.95
C GLY A 114 -19.28 7.08 7.62
N PRO A 115 -19.78 5.99 7.01
CA PRO A 115 -19.29 5.48 5.74
C PRO A 115 -19.58 6.45 4.59
N CYS A 116 -18.63 6.59 3.66
CA CYS A 116 -18.78 7.45 2.49
C CYS A 116 -20.00 7.06 1.64
N LEU A 117 -20.74 8.04 1.13
CA LEU A 117 -21.79 7.78 0.14
C LEU A 117 -21.20 7.33 -1.21
N CYS A 118 -20.02 7.86 -1.57
CA CYS A 118 -19.22 7.42 -2.71
C CYS A 118 -17.88 6.90 -2.19
N ASP A 119 -17.60 5.62 -2.42
CA ASP A 119 -16.32 4.99 -2.06
C ASP A 119 -15.56 4.47 -3.29
N SER A 120 -16.12 4.67 -4.48
CA SER A 120 -15.53 4.26 -5.74
C SER A 120 -16.00 5.16 -6.88
N TRP A 121 -15.14 5.34 -7.88
CA TRP A 121 -15.46 6.16 -9.05
C TRP A 121 -14.83 5.56 -10.31
N VAL A 122 -15.47 5.78 -11.47
CA VAL A 122 -14.87 5.49 -12.78
C VAL A 122 -15.01 6.70 -13.71
N PHE A 123 -13.99 6.97 -14.51
CA PHE A 123 -13.89 8.12 -15.42
C PHE A 123 -13.40 7.68 -16.80
N CYS A 124 -13.99 8.21 -17.87
CA CYS A 124 -13.55 7.93 -19.24
C CYS A 124 -12.80 9.12 -19.85
N GLY A 125 -11.48 9.12 -19.74
CA GLY A 125 -10.62 10.23 -20.19
C GLY A 125 -10.07 10.11 -21.61
N ASN A 126 -10.12 8.95 -22.25
CA ASN A 126 -9.54 8.75 -23.58
C ASN A 126 -10.59 8.99 -24.68
N ARG A 127 -10.51 10.13 -25.37
CA ARG A 127 -11.48 10.49 -26.43
C ARG A 127 -11.67 9.43 -27.52
N LYS A 128 -10.60 8.71 -27.89
CA LYS A 128 -10.67 7.68 -28.93
C LYS A 128 -11.32 6.39 -28.43
N ALA A 129 -10.95 5.95 -27.23
CA ALA A 129 -11.47 4.70 -26.65
C ALA A 129 -12.89 4.85 -26.08
N CYS A 130 -13.21 6.03 -25.52
CA CYS A 130 -14.46 6.27 -24.81
C CYS A 130 -15.67 6.56 -25.72
N GLY A 131 -15.45 7.04 -26.95
CA GLY A 131 -16.54 7.41 -27.85
C GLY A 131 -17.52 8.41 -27.23
N SER A 132 -18.81 8.04 -27.17
CA SER A 132 -19.87 8.86 -26.56
C SER A 132 -19.73 9.04 -25.05
N LYS A 133 -18.99 8.14 -24.38
CA LYS A 133 -18.76 8.15 -22.94
C LYS A 133 -17.62 9.06 -22.51
N PHE A 134 -16.98 9.76 -23.45
CA PHE A 134 -15.88 10.67 -23.12
C PHE A 134 -16.33 11.72 -22.10
N GLY A 135 -15.53 11.85 -21.04
CA GLY A 135 -15.76 12.75 -19.92
C GLY A 135 -16.74 12.23 -18.86
N GLU A 136 -17.43 11.10 -19.08
CA GLU A 136 -18.36 10.55 -18.09
C GLU A 136 -17.63 10.19 -16.79
N CYS A 137 -18.21 10.61 -15.68
CA CYS A 137 -17.78 10.31 -14.32
C CYS A 137 -18.91 9.59 -13.58
N TRP A 138 -18.67 8.35 -13.22
CA TRP A 138 -19.62 7.51 -12.51
C TRP A 138 -19.18 7.40 -11.06
N LEU A 139 -19.95 7.99 -10.16
CA LEU A 139 -19.73 7.86 -8.73
C LEU A 139 -20.51 6.66 -8.23
N LYS A 140 -19.85 5.80 -7.46
CA LYS A 140 -20.37 4.48 -7.09
C LYS A 140 -20.18 4.18 -5.60
N LYS A 141 -20.99 3.23 -5.13
CA LYS A 141 -20.85 2.59 -3.82
C LYS A 141 -20.51 1.11 -4.02
N GLN A 142 -19.41 0.67 -3.39
CA GLN A 142 -19.00 -0.72 -3.31
C GLN A 142 -19.84 -1.45 -2.26
N LYS A 143 -20.01 -2.77 -2.46
CA LYS A 143 -20.55 -3.64 -1.42
C LYS A 143 -19.53 -3.86 -0.30
N ASP A 144 -18.26 -3.99 -0.67
CA ASP A 144 -17.12 -4.07 0.24
C ASP A 144 -15.95 -3.23 -0.30
N GLY A 145 -15.58 -2.15 0.41
CA GLY A 145 -14.50 -1.25 -0.02
C GLY A 145 -13.11 -1.90 -0.01
N LEU A 146 -12.90 -2.96 0.78
CA LEU A 146 -11.63 -3.70 0.77
C LEU A 146 -11.54 -4.77 -0.32
N ALA A 147 -12.69 -5.23 -0.80
CA ALA A 147 -12.81 -6.24 -1.84
C ALA A 147 -13.71 -5.68 -2.97
N PRO A 148 -13.25 -4.65 -3.70
CA PRO A 148 -14.08 -3.98 -4.68
C PRO A 148 -14.38 -4.91 -5.86
N ASP A 149 -15.60 -4.81 -6.37
CA ASP A 149 -16.04 -5.61 -7.50
C ASP A 149 -15.38 -5.10 -8.79
N ARG A 150 -14.55 -5.94 -9.40
CA ARG A 150 -13.90 -5.65 -10.69
C ARG A 150 -14.66 -6.35 -11.79
N HIS A 151 -15.14 -5.61 -12.78
CA HIS A 151 -15.82 -6.22 -13.93
C HIS A 151 -14.84 -6.54 -15.05
N GLU A 152 -14.05 -5.55 -15.47
CA GLU A 152 -13.05 -5.72 -16.51
C GLU A 152 -11.72 -5.06 -16.12
N VAL A 153 -10.62 -5.73 -16.48
CA VAL A 153 -9.24 -5.26 -16.26
C VAL A 153 -8.45 -5.52 -17.54
N GLY A 154 -7.63 -4.56 -17.96
CA GLY A 154 -6.68 -4.75 -19.07
C GLY A 154 -6.88 -3.75 -20.21
N GLN A 155 -6.03 -3.81 -21.23
CA GLN A 155 -5.87 -2.76 -22.26
C GLN A 155 -7.12 -2.45 -23.10
N THR A 156 -8.16 -3.30 -23.06
CA THR A 156 -9.44 -3.07 -23.72
C THR A 156 -10.39 -2.18 -22.91
N VAL A 157 -10.10 -1.97 -21.63
CA VAL A 157 -10.90 -1.16 -20.71
C VAL A 157 -10.51 0.30 -20.85
N SER A 158 -11.45 1.15 -21.24
CA SER A 158 -11.20 2.59 -21.44
C SER A 158 -11.35 3.44 -20.16
N TRP A 159 -11.68 2.81 -19.03
CA TRP A 159 -11.98 3.46 -17.76
C TRP A 159 -10.73 3.63 -16.90
N THR A 160 -10.63 4.77 -16.25
CA THR A 160 -9.76 5.01 -15.10
C THR A 160 -10.63 4.97 -13.85
N SER A 161 -10.22 4.26 -12.81
CA SER A 161 -11.03 4.13 -11.60
C SER A 161 -10.22 4.21 -10.32
N GLY A 162 -10.90 4.48 -9.21
CA GLY A 162 -10.25 4.56 -7.91
C GLY A 162 -11.24 4.33 -6.78
N LEU A 163 -10.68 4.14 -5.59
CA LEU A 163 -11.42 3.99 -4.34
C LEU A 163 -11.23 5.24 -3.47
N ILE A 164 -12.23 5.51 -2.64
CA ILE A 164 -12.18 6.48 -1.56
C ILE A 164 -12.55 5.76 -0.27
N PHE A 165 -11.70 5.89 0.75
CA PHE A 165 -11.97 5.38 2.08
C PHE A 165 -12.34 6.55 2.99
N GLY A 166 -13.46 6.40 3.71
CA GLY A 166 -13.91 7.41 4.67
C GLY A 166 -13.08 7.38 5.96
N LYS A 167 -13.01 8.52 6.65
CA LYS A 167 -12.54 8.54 8.05
C LYS A 167 -13.53 7.75 8.91
N GLY A 168 -13.04 6.99 9.91
CA GLY A 168 -13.89 6.26 10.85
C GLY A 168 -14.39 4.88 10.43
N GLU A 169 -14.09 4.37 9.23
CA GLU A 169 -14.49 3.01 8.79
C GLU A 169 -13.65 1.88 9.44
N GLY A 170 -12.81 2.20 10.42
CA GLY A 170 -11.86 1.25 11.01
C GLY A 170 -10.80 0.79 10.02
N ILE A 171 -10.54 1.56 8.95
CA ILE A 171 -9.53 1.24 7.94
C ILE A 171 -8.26 2.04 8.25
N ILE A 172 -7.16 1.35 8.52
CA ILE A 172 -5.83 1.96 8.70
C ILE A 172 -5.10 1.89 7.35
N GLY A 173 -4.64 3.04 6.86
CA GLY A 173 -3.70 3.12 5.75
C GLY A 173 -2.26 3.07 6.26
N LEU A 174 -1.47 2.12 5.79
CA LEU A 174 -0.03 2.03 6.03
C LEU A 174 0.70 2.48 4.77
N GLU A 175 1.39 3.61 4.84
CA GLU A 175 2.18 4.11 3.73
C GLU A 175 3.48 3.31 3.59
N THR A 176 3.74 2.81 2.38
CA THR A 176 4.96 2.09 2.01
C THR A 176 5.60 2.77 0.81
N GLU A 177 6.86 2.46 0.52
CA GLU A 177 7.53 2.93 -0.71
C GLU A 177 6.84 2.47 -2.01
N TYR A 178 5.95 1.46 -1.94
CA TYR A 178 5.19 0.93 -3.06
C TYR A 178 3.73 1.42 -3.09
N GLY A 179 3.33 2.32 -2.18
CA GLY A 179 1.97 2.85 -2.05
C GLY A 179 1.32 2.54 -0.70
N THR A 180 0.03 2.83 -0.56
CA THR A 180 -0.71 2.70 0.71
C THR A 180 -1.41 1.34 0.82
N LEU A 181 -1.03 0.55 1.82
CA LEU A 181 -1.72 -0.68 2.20
C LEU A 181 -2.89 -0.34 3.13
N HIS A 182 -4.12 -0.68 2.73
CA HIS A 182 -5.31 -0.44 3.56
C HIS A 182 -5.71 -1.72 4.29
N ILE A 183 -5.86 -1.64 5.62
CA ILE A 183 -6.22 -2.76 6.48
C ILE A 183 -7.50 -2.41 7.25
N LYS A 184 -8.53 -3.24 7.16
CA LYS A 184 -9.73 -3.13 8.00
C LYS A 184 -9.47 -3.76 9.35
N VAL A 185 -9.69 -2.95 10.38
CA VAL A 185 -9.57 -3.30 11.78
C VAL A 185 -10.96 -3.66 12.29
N ALA A 186 -11.04 -4.69 13.12
CA ALA A 186 -12.30 -5.05 13.75
C ALA A 186 -12.81 -3.90 14.64
N ASN A 187 -14.12 -3.61 14.58
CA ASN A 187 -14.74 -2.51 15.35
C ASN A 187 -14.43 -2.55 16.85
N SER A 188 -14.19 -3.74 17.42
CA SER A 188 -13.83 -3.91 18.84
C SER A 188 -12.45 -3.37 19.22
N ILE A 189 -11.54 -3.20 18.24
CA ILE A 189 -10.20 -2.64 18.44
C ILE A 189 -10.23 -1.12 18.21
N VAL A 190 -11.03 -0.64 17.26
CA VAL A 190 -11.20 0.79 16.96
C VAL A 190 -11.69 1.55 18.20
N GLN A 191 -12.67 1.00 18.93
CA GLN A 191 -13.19 1.59 20.17
C GLN A 191 -12.16 1.68 21.32
N ARG A 192 -11.05 0.93 21.28
CA ARG A 192 -9.99 1.03 22.30
C ARG A 192 -8.96 2.11 22.00
N ALA A 193 -8.84 2.54 20.74
CA ALA A 193 -7.87 3.55 20.34
C ALA A 193 -8.38 4.97 20.61
N GLU A 194 -9.69 5.20 20.62
CA GLU A 194 -10.30 6.53 20.86
C GLU A 194 -10.52 6.87 22.35
N VAL A 195 -10.27 5.91 23.27
CA VAL A 195 -10.56 6.06 24.71
C VAL A 195 -9.30 6.33 25.54
N ASN A 196 -8.14 6.55 24.92
CA ASN A 196 -6.90 6.94 25.60
C ASN A 196 -6.39 8.30 25.14
#